data_AF-A0A286CYU7-F1
#
_entry.id   AF-A0A286CYU7-F1
#
_cell.length_a   1.000
_cell.length_b   1.000
_cell.length_c   1.000
_cell.angle_alpha   90.00
_cell.angle_beta   90.00
_cell.angle_gamma   90.00
#
_symmetry.space_group_name_H-M   'P 1'
#
loop_
_entity.id
_entity.type
_entity.pdbx_description
1 polymer ?
#
loop_
_entity_poly.entity_id
_entity_poly.type
_entity_poly.pdbx_seq_one_letter_code
_entity_poly.pdbx_strand_id
1 'polypeptide(L)'
;MVRPAHRLGPSPPVPTAYPSPLIVFVRRVLRRQRTLLSRVIRDIGRKPEGVDETARATLQSWLEQAQRLYRQRPKDKGKLYALHATEVECIGKGKARQPHESGVKVGLASTARKGLIVGARSFPGTPNDGDTPAEQLEQAEILMGHKPKVAIVDLGYRGREVEDVKILHRGKSKRLTRR
;
A
#
# COMPACT_ATOMS: atom_id res chain seq x y z
N MET A 1 -24.91 -30.47 45.62
CA MET A 1 -26.24 -30.16 45.07
C MET A 1 -26.06 -29.60 43.67
N VAL A 2 -26.11 -30.45 42.63
CA VAL A 2 -25.77 -30.09 41.25
C VAL A 2 -27.08 -29.86 40.49
N ARG A 3 -27.30 -28.64 39.97
CA ARG A 3 -28.47 -28.34 39.12
C ARG A 3 -28.26 -28.87 37.70
N PRO A 4 -29.27 -29.45 37.04
CA PRO A 4 -29.14 -29.96 35.68
C PRO A 4 -29.10 -28.80 34.66
N ALA A 5 -28.28 -28.95 33.62
CA ALA A 5 -28.17 -28.00 32.52
C ALA A 5 -29.43 -28.06 31.63
N HIS A 6 -30.17 -26.96 31.55
CA HIS A 6 -31.23 -26.81 30.55
C HIS A 6 -30.61 -26.76 29.15
N ARG A 7 -31.03 -27.67 28.26
CA ARG A 7 -30.75 -27.61 26.82
C ARG A 7 -31.35 -26.33 26.25
N LEU A 8 -30.50 -25.37 25.89
CA LEU A 8 -30.88 -24.24 25.04
C LEU A 8 -31.24 -24.80 23.66
N GLY A 9 -32.46 -24.55 23.19
CA GLY A 9 -32.88 -24.88 21.84
C GLY A 9 -32.06 -24.13 20.77
N PRO A 10 -32.15 -24.52 19.50
CA PRO A 10 -31.41 -23.86 18.42
C PRO A 10 -31.79 -22.38 18.35
N SER A 11 -30.77 -21.51 18.33
CA SER A 11 -30.94 -20.06 18.17
C SER A 11 -31.65 -19.76 16.85
N PRO A 12 -32.59 -18.79 16.81
CA PRO A 12 -33.27 -18.41 15.58
C PRO A 12 -32.25 -17.94 14.52
N PRO A 13 -32.56 -18.12 13.22
CA PRO A 13 -31.66 -17.70 12.15
C PRO A 13 -31.43 -16.18 12.24
N VAL A 14 -30.16 -15.79 12.28
CA VAL A 14 -29.75 -14.39 12.27
C VAL A 14 -30.19 -13.78 10.93
N PRO A 15 -30.97 -12.69 10.91
CA PRO A 15 -31.41 -12.10 9.65
C PRO A 15 -30.19 -11.67 8.84
N THR A 16 -30.18 -12.06 7.56
CA THR A 16 -29.15 -11.66 6.60
C THR A 16 -29.10 -10.13 6.55
N ALA A 17 -27.96 -9.56 6.99
CA ALA A 17 -27.82 -8.14 7.21
C ALA A 17 -28.17 -7.33 5.95
N TYR A 18 -29.19 -6.48 6.04
CA TYR A 18 -29.48 -5.48 5.00
C TYR A 18 -28.23 -4.62 4.78
N PRO A 19 -27.85 -4.34 3.52
CA PRO A 19 -26.68 -3.53 3.24
C PRO A 19 -26.88 -2.13 3.84
N SER A 20 -25.85 -1.62 4.52
CA SER A 20 -25.93 -0.32 5.16
C SER A 20 -26.30 0.79 4.16
N PRO A 21 -27.05 1.82 4.57
CA PRO A 21 -27.43 2.93 3.68
C PRO A 21 -26.23 3.58 2.98
N LEU A 22 -25.09 3.64 3.68
CA LEU A 22 -23.82 4.13 3.13
C LEU A 22 -23.33 3.29 1.93
N ILE A 23 -23.43 1.96 2.01
CA ILE A 23 -23.02 1.07 0.91
C ILE A 23 -23.92 1.28 -0.31
N VAL A 24 -25.23 1.45 -0.10
CA VAL A 24 -26.19 1.71 -1.19
C VAL A 24 -25.90 3.06 -1.85
N PHE A 25 -25.65 4.10 -1.06
CA PHE A 25 -25.27 5.43 -1.57
C PHE A 25 -23.98 5.38 -2.39
N VAL A 26 -22.91 4.80 -1.84
CA VAL A 26 -21.62 4.67 -2.52
C VAL A 26 -21.77 3.92 -3.86
N ARG A 27 -22.53 2.82 -3.89
CA ARG A 27 -22.80 2.09 -5.14
C ARG A 27 -23.49 2.96 -6.19
N ARG A 28 -24.44 3.81 -5.80
CA ARG A 28 -25.14 4.73 -6.71
C ARG A 28 -24.19 5.80 -7.26
N VAL A 29 -23.38 6.42 -6.39
CA VAL A 29 -22.37 7.42 -6.78
C VAL A 29 -21.36 6.82 -7.75
N LEU A 30 -20.82 5.63 -7.44
CA LEU A 30 -19.86 4.93 -8.30
C LEU A 30 -20.45 4.60 -9.68
N ARG A 31 -21.72 4.18 -9.75
CA ARG A 31 -22.39 3.95 -11.04
C ARG A 31 -22.46 5.23 -11.88
N ARG A 32 -22.86 6.35 -11.27
CA ARG A 32 -22.91 7.65 -11.96
C ARG A 32 -21.52 8.08 -12.45
N GLN A 33 -20.51 8.00 -11.59
CA GLN A 33 -19.12 8.34 -11.95
C GLN A 33 -18.60 7.49 -13.10
N ARG A 34 -18.87 6.18 -13.09
CA ARG A 34 -18.47 5.26 -14.16
C ARG A 34 -19.12 5.60 -15.50
N THR A 35 -20.40 6.00 -15.49
CA THR A 35 -21.09 6.49 -16.70
C THR A 35 -20.46 7.77 -17.23
N LEU A 36 -20.21 8.77 -16.37
CA LEU A 36 -19.59 10.04 -16.76
C LEU A 36 -18.19 9.81 -17.33
N LEU A 37 -17.35 9.03 -16.64
CA LEU A 37 -16.01 8.67 -17.10
C LEU A 37 -16.05 8.02 -18.50
N SER A 38 -16.98 7.08 -18.73
CA SER A 38 -17.14 6.43 -20.04
C SER A 38 -17.53 7.40 -21.16
N ARG A 39 -18.25 8.49 -20.85
CA ARG A 39 -18.61 9.52 -21.84
C ARG A 39 -17.41 10.39 -22.16
N VAL A 40 -16.67 10.83 -21.15
CA VAL A 40 -15.46 11.64 -21.31
C VAL A 40 -14.39 10.91 -22.13
N ILE A 41 -14.13 9.63 -21.83
CA ILE A 41 -13.18 8.80 -22.60
C ILE A 41 -13.58 8.76 -24.08
N ARG A 42 -14.86 8.58 -24.39
CA ARG A 42 -15.35 8.53 -25.78
C ARG A 42 -15.30 9.89 -26.47
N ASP A 43 -15.62 10.97 -25.77
CA ASP A 43 -15.61 12.33 -26.34
C ASP A 43 -14.19 12.78 -26.70
N ILE A 44 -13.25 12.60 -25.77
CA ILE A 44 -11.83 12.91 -26.01
C ILE A 44 -11.28 12.01 -27.12
N GLY A 45 -11.58 10.71 -27.10
CA GLY A 45 -11.13 9.76 -28.12
C GLY A 45 -11.64 10.05 -29.54
N ARG A 46 -12.70 10.88 -29.70
CA ARG A 46 -13.23 11.31 -30.99
C ARG A 46 -12.64 12.63 -31.49
N LYS A 47 -11.85 13.34 -30.69
CA LYS A 47 -11.29 14.66 -31.00
C LYS A 47 -9.75 14.64 -31.08
N PRO A 48 -9.13 13.82 -31.94
CA PRO A 48 -7.67 13.80 -32.08
C PRO A 48 -7.14 14.96 -32.95
N GLU A 49 -7.99 15.65 -33.70
CA GLU A 49 -7.58 16.62 -34.71
C GLU A 49 -7.24 17.99 -34.09
N GLY A 50 -6.16 18.60 -34.57
CA GLY A 50 -5.71 19.94 -34.15
C GLY A 50 -4.91 19.99 -32.85
N VAL A 51 -4.58 18.84 -32.26
CA VAL A 51 -3.74 18.76 -31.06
C VAL A 51 -2.27 18.60 -31.45
N ASP A 52 -1.40 19.42 -30.86
CA ASP A 52 0.06 19.29 -30.99
C ASP A 52 0.54 17.87 -30.61
N GLU A 53 1.60 17.38 -31.26
CA GLU A 53 2.06 15.99 -31.07
C GLU A 53 2.46 15.70 -29.61
N THR A 54 3.04 16.67 -28.89
CA THR A 54 3.43 16.48 -27.48
C THR A 54 2.21 16.43 -26.56
N ALA A 55 1.22 17.28 -26.83
CA ALA A 55 -0.06 17.28 -26.13
C ALA A 55 -0.84 15.98 -26.42
N ARG A 56 -0.76 15.47 -27.64
CA ARG A 56 -1.36 14.21 -28.06
C ARG A 56 -0.78 13.01 -27.30
N ALA A 57 0.54 12.91 -27.19
CA ALA A 57 1.19 11.85 -26.41
C ALA A 57 0.78 11.89 -24.94
N THR A 58 0.71 13.08 -24.35
CA THR A 58 0.27 13.27 -22.97
C THR A 58 -1.18 12.84 -22.79
N LEU A 59 -2.09 13.31 -23.64
CA LEU A 59 -3.51 12.93 -23.63
C LEU A 59 -3.70 11.42 -23.80
N GLN A 60 -2.90 10.77 -24.63
CA GLN A 60 -2.95 9.34 -24.83
C GLN A 60 -2.63 8.57 -23.54
N SER A 61 -1.58 8.98 -22.81
CA SER A 61 -1.25 8.40 -21.50
C SER A 61 -2.41 8.54 -20.49
N TRP A 62 -3.03 9.72 -20.43
CA TRP A 62 -4.22 9.95 -19.57
C TRP A 62 -5.42 9.09 -20.00
N LEU A 63 -5.66 8.94 -21.31
CA LEU A 63 -6.72 8.08 -21.83
C LEU A 63 -6.49 6.61 -21.48
N GLU A 64 -5.26 6.12 -21.58
CA GLU A 64 -4.89 4.76 -21.19
C GLU A 64 -5.15 4.52 -19.71
N GLN A 65 -4.74 5.44 -18.84
CA GLN A 65 -5.03 5.38 -17.40
C GLN A 65 -6.53 5.45 -17.10
N ALA A 66 -7.27 6.34 -17.76
CA ALA A 66 -8.72 6.46 -17.59
C ALA A 66 -9.46 5.18 -18.05
N GLN A 67 -9.01 4.57 -19.15
CA GLN A 67 -9.53 3.28 -19.62
C GLN A 67 -9.23 2.16 -18.63
N ARG A 68 -8.02 2.10 -18.07
CA ARG A 68 -7.64 1.15 -17.02
C ARG A 68 -8.56 1.30 -15.81
N LEU A 69 -8.75 2.53 -15.32
CA LEU A 69 -9.64 2.84 -14.19
C LEU A 69 -11.10 2.42 -14.49
N TYR A 70 -11.58 2.67 -15.70
CA TYR A 70 -12.92 2.26 -16.13
C TYR A 70 -13.08 0.74 -16.17
N ARG A 71 -12.08 -0.01 -16.66
CA ARG A 71 -12.14 -1.49 -16.75
C ARG A 71 -12.02 -2.17 -15.39
N GLN A 72 -11.31 -1.53 -14.45
CA GLN A 72 -11.08 -2.05 -13.10
C GLN A 72 -12.36 -2.48 -12.38
N ARG A 73 -12.26 -3.61 -11.66
CA ARG A 73 -13.31 -4.25 -10.88
C ARG A 73 -12.90 -4.38 -9.41
N PRO A 74 -13.86 -4.59 -8.48
CA PRO A 74 -13.58 -4.64 -7.05
C PRO A 74 -12.58 -5.71 -6.58
N LYS A 75 -12.38 -6.80 -7.33
CA LYS A 75 -11.48 -7.90 -6.95
C LYS A 75 -10.16 -7.94 -7.74
N ASP A 76 -9.93 -6.97 -8.62
CA ASP A 76 -8.72 -6.93 -9.43
C ASP A 76 -7.48 -6.66 -8.56
N LYS A 77 -6.33 -7.20 -8.94
CA LYS A 77 -5.03 -6.88 -8.34
C LYS A 77 -4.40 -5.69 -9.07
N GLY A 78 -3.44 -5.01 -8.45
CA GLY A 78 -2.70 -3.91 -9.10
C GLY A 78 -3.61 -2.76 -9.54
N LYS A 79 -4.53 -2.35 -8.68
CA LYS A 79 -5.50 -1.30 -8.99
C LYS A 79 -4.85 0.07 -9.03
N LEU A 80 -5.33 0.92 -9.93
CA LEU A 80 -5.03 2.34 -9.94
C LEU A 80 -5.85 3.03 -8.84
N TYR A 81 -5.18 3.58 -7.84
CA TYR A 81 -5.81 4.31 -6.72
C TYR A 81 -5.71 5.83 -6.88
N ALA A 82 -4.66 6.33 -7.53
CA ALA A 82 -4.47 7.75 -7.84
C ALA A 82 -4.06 7.92 -9.30
N LEU A 83 -4.75 8.81 -10.03
CA LEU A 83 -4.40 9.10 -11.44
C LEU A 83 -3.09 9.89 -11.55
N HIS A 84 -2.80 10.77 -10.59
CA HIS A 84 -1.60 11.61 -10.58
C HIS A 84 -0.34 10.90 -10.06
N ALA A 85 -0.48 9.71 -9.46
CA ALA A 85 0.60 8.93 -8.88
C ALA A 85 0.27 7.43 -9.03
N THR A 86 0.66 6.86 -10.16
CA THR A 86 0.28 5.49 -10.56
C THR A 86 0.91 4.39 -9.72
N GLU A 87 1.99 4.73 -9.03
CA GLU A 87 2.73 3.90 -8.08
C GLU A 87 2.01 3.77 -6.73
N VAL A 88 1.06 4.66 -6.41
CA VAL A 88 0.33 4.63 -5.15
C VAL A 88 -0.53 3.38 -5.05
N GLU A 89 -0.34 2.65 -3.96
CA GLU A 89 -1.06 1.42 -3.68
C GLU A 89 -1.99 1.60 -2.48
N CYS A 90 -2.90 0.65 -2.31
CA CYS A 90 -3.75 0.58 -1.12
C CYS A 90 -3.23 -0.52 -0.20
N ILE A 91 -2.79 -0.12 0.98
CA ILE A 91 -2.14 -1.00 1.96
C ILE A 91 -3.11 -1.21 3.13
N GLY A 92 -3.29 -2.48 3.52
CA GLY A 92 -4.09 -2.83 4.69
C GLY A 92 -3.36 -2.49 5.98
N LYS A 93 -3.92 -1.58 6.78
CA LYS A 93 -3.35 -1.15 8.07
C LYS A 93 -3.64 -2.11 9.23
N GLY A 94 -4.59 -3.04 9.06
CA GLY A 94 -5.07 -3.91 10.15
C GLY A 94 -5.77 -3.17 11.29
N LYS A 95 -6.10 -1.88 11.12
CA LYS A 95 -6.78 -1.05 12.13
C LYS A 95 -8.28 -1.01 11.86
N ALA A 96 -9.11 -1.28 12.88
CA ALA A 96 -10.57 -1.35 12.73
C ALA A 96 -11.20 -0.05 12.18
N ARG A 97 -10.71 1.13 12.62
CA ARG A 97 -11.26 2.44 12.22
C ARG A 97 -10.77 2.95 10.87
N GLN A 98 -9.53 2.62 10.50
CA GLN A 98 -8.91 3.00 9.23
C GLN A 98 -8.18 1.77 8.67
N PRO A 99 -8.92 0.84 8.03
CA PRO A 99 -8.39 -0.45 7.61
C PRO A 99 -7.41 -0.34 6.45
N HIS A 100 -7.41 0.78 5.73
CA HIS A 100 -6.59 1.00 4.55
C HIS A 100 -5.87 2.35 4.59
N GLU A 101 -4.73 2.41 3.92
CA GLU A 101 -4.03 3.64 3.58
C GLU A 101 -3.61 3.63 2.11
N SER A 102 -3.46 4.82 1.53
CA SER A 102 -2.95 5.00 0.18
C SER A 102 -1.52 5.50 0.26
N GLY A 103 -0.60 4.80 -0.39
CA GLY A 103 0.80 5.22 -0.49
C GLY A 103 1.71 4.15 -1.06
N VAL A 104 3.00 4.50 -1.13
CA VAL A 104 4.08 3.57 -1.42
C VAL A 104 4.86 3.36 -0.13
N LYS A 105 5.26 2.12 0.16
CA LYS A 105 6.11 1.84 1.32
C LYS A 105 7.47 2.52 1.12
N VAL A 106 7.99 3.14 2.16
CA VAL A 106 9.32 3.78 2.12
C VAL A 106 10.16 3.23 3.26
N GLY A 107 11.38 2.81 2.95
CA GLY A 107 12.41 2.52 3.94
C GLY A 107 13.29 3.74 4.16
N LEU A 108 13.63 3.99 5.42
CA LEU A 108 14.55 5.04 5.82
C LEU A 108 15.70 4.41 6.61
N ALA A 109 16.92 4.66 6.16
CA ALA A 109 18.14 4.30 6.86
C ALA A 109 18.73 5.56 7.51
N SER A 110 19.06 5.47 8.80
CA SER A 110 19.73 6.55 9.52
C SER A 110 20.90 6.04 10.35
N THR A 111 21.88 6.90 10.57
CA THR A 111 23.02 6.60 11.44
C THR A 111 22.56 6.43 12.89
N ALA A 112 22.98 5.34 13.52
CA ALA A 112 22.52 5.01 14.88
C ALA A 112 22.90 6.05 15.95
N ARG A 113 24.00 6.80 15.75
CA ARG A 113 24.53 7.76 16.75
C ARG A 113 23.99 9.17 16.60
N LYS A 114 23.89 9.68 15.37
CA LYS A 114 23.54 11.08 15.09
C LYS A 114 22.18 11.25 14.41
N GLY A 115 21.54 10.16 14.00
CA GLY A 115 20.23 10.22 13.31
C GLY A 115 20.30 10.79 11.90
N LEU A 116 21.48 11.00 11.32
CA LEU A 116 21.64 11.44 9.93
C LEU A 116 21.01 10.39 9.00
N ILE A 117 20.10 10.81 8.12
CA ILE A 117 19.50 9.95 7.10
C ILE A 117 20.55 9.69 6.02
N VAL A 118 20.81 8.41 5.77
CA VAL A 118 21.83 7.92 4.81
C VAL A 118 21.22 7.12 3.67
N GLY A 119 19.90 6.95 3.68
CA GLY A 119 19.17 6.31 2.60
C GLY A 119 17.67 6.48 2.79
N ALA A 120 16.98 6.66 1.67
CA ALA A 120 15.53 6.68 1.57
C ALA A 120 15.14 5.99 0.26
N ARG A 121 14.46 4.84 0.35
CA ARG A 121 14.06 4.03 -0.81
C ARG A 121 12.56 3.81 -0.79
N SER A 122 11.90 4.04 -1.92
CA SER A 122 10.51 3.63 -2.12
C SER A 122 10.46 2.17 -2.57
N PHE A 123 9.43 1.47 -2.11
CA PHE A 123 9.18 0.05 -2.33
C PHE A 123 7.77 -0.14 -2.90
N PRO A 124 7.59 0.01 -4.23
CA PRO A 124 6.33 -0.30 -4.89
C PRO A 124 6.07 -1.82 -4.88
N GLY A 125 4.83 -2.24 -5.11
CA GLY A 125 4.42 -3.65 -5.18
C GLY A 125 3.84 -4.21 -3.89
N THR A 126 3.51 -3.38 -2.90
CA THR A 126 3.05 -3.75 -1.55
C THR A 126 3.91 -4.82 -0.86
N PRO A 127 5.25 -4.71 -0.85
CA PRO A 127 6.09 -5.71 -0.18
C PRO A 127 5.83 -5.72 1.33
N ASN A 128 6.01 -6.87 1.99
CA ASN A 128 5.99 -6.89 3.45
C ASN A 128 7.24 -6.20 3.99
N ASP A 129 7.21 -5.69 5.22
CA ASP A 129 8.37 -5.01 5.81
C ASP A 129 9.61 -5.92 5.82
N GLY A 130 9.43 -7.22 6.04
CA GLY A 130 10.53 -8.18 5.99
C GLY A 130 11.18 -8.34 4.60
N ASP A 131 10.56 -7.89 3.52
CA ASP A 131 11.11 -8.08 2.17
C ASP A 131 12.03 -6.92 1.75
N THR A 132 11.99 -5.78 2.45
CA THR A 132 12.72 -4.56 2.09
C THR A 132 14.12 -4.35 2.69
N PRO A 133 14.61 -5.06 3.74
CA PRO A 133 15.84 -4.65 4.42
C PRO A 133 17.11 -4.86 3.57
N ALA A 134 17.17 -5.90 2.73
CA ALA A 134 18.32 -6.15 1.88
C ALA A 134 18.53 -5.00 0.88
N GLU A 135 17.48 -4.65 0.15
CA GLU A 135 17.46 -3.53 -0.79
C GLU A 135 17.69 -2.16 -0.12
N GLN A 136 17.21 -1.97 1.11
CA GLN A 136 17.46 -0.75 1.87
C GLN A 136 18.93 -0.64 2.30
N LEU A 137 19.56 -1.74 2.70
CA LEU A 137 20.96 -1.77 3.12
C LEU A 137 21.91 -1.63 1.93
N GLU A 138 21.57 -2.21 0.78
CA GLU A 138 22.25 -1.98 -0.49
C GLU A 138 22.27 -0.49 -0.83
N GLN A 139 21.12 0.20 -0.74
CA GLN A 139 21.08 1.64 -0.99
C GLN A 139 21.97 2.42 -0.01
N ALA A 140 21.92 2.06 1.27
CA ALA A 140 22.75 2.71 2.29
C ALA A 140 24.25 2.47 2.05
N GLU A 141 24.64 1.27 1.59
CA GLU A 141 26.03 0.94 1.23
C GLU A 141 26.51 1.80 0.06
N ILE A 142 25.71 1.91 -1.00
CA ILE A 142 26.02 2.75 -2.17
C ILE A 142 26.22 4.21 -1.75
N LEU A 143 25.31 4.75 -0.93
CA LEU A 143 25.35 6.16 -0.52
C LEU A 143 26.46 6.48 0.49
N MET A 144 26.83 5.51 1.33
CA MET A 144 27.89 5.68 2.33
C MET A 144 29.28 5.29 1.79
N GLY A 145 29.34 4.59 0.66
CA GLY A 145 30.57 4.03 0.09
C GLY A 145 31.13 2.83 0.87
N HIS A 146 30.39 2.30 1.86
CA HIS A 146 30.79 1.11 2.61
C HIS A 146 29.58 0.40 3.23
N LYS A 147 29.67 -0.93 3.36
CA LYS A 147 28.64 -1.75 3.99
C LYS A 147 28.54 -1.50 5.50
N PRO A 148 27.34 -1.30 6.08
CA PRO A 148 27.17 -1.20 7.52
C PRO A 148 27.35 -2.57 8.19
N LYS A 149 28.18 -2.65 9.24
CA LYS A 149 28.39 -3.91 10.00
C LYS A 149 27.18 -4.32 10.85
N VAL A 150 26.40 -3.34 11.28
CA VAL A 150 25.26 -3.53 12.18
C VAL A 150 24.10 -2.66 11.71
N ALA A 151 22.92 -3.29 11.58
CA ALA A 151 21.67 -2.60 11.26
C ALA A 151 20.69 -2.76 12.43
N ILE A 152 20.16 -1.65 12.94
CA ILE A 152 19.09 -1.66 13.95
C ILE A 152 17.77 -1.47 13.22
N VAL A 153 16.88 -2.46 13.31
CA VAL A 153 15.64 -2.51 12.52
C VAL A 153 14.40 -2.64 13.42
N ASP A 154 13.26 -2.26 12.88
CA ASP A 154 11.96 -2.42 13.54
C ASP A 154 11.53 -3.89 13.63
N LEU A 155 10.46 -4.15 14.38
CA LEU A 155 9.95 -5.50 14.61
C LEU A 155 9.36 -6.15 13.34
N GLY A 156 8.90 -5.33 12.37
CA GLY A 156 8.39 -5.81 11.09
C GLY A 156 9.41 -6.57 10.25
N TYR A 157 10.70 -6.41 10.55
CA TYR A 157 11.82 -7.07 9.87
C TYR A 157 12.22 -8.42 10.48
N ARG A 158 11.46 -8.92 11.46
CA ARG A 158 11.81 -10.15 12.21
C ARG A 158 11.94 -11.36 11.30
N GLY A 159 12.97 -12.18 11.53
CA GLY A 159 13.20 -13.44 10.81
C GLY A 159 13.90 -13.26 9.46
N ARG A 160 14.47 -12.08 9.23
CA ARG A 160 15.24 -11.77 8.02
C ARG A 160 16.70 -11.58 8.39
N GLU A 161 17.57 -12.21 7.62
CA GLU A 161 19.02 -12.07 7.71
C GLU A 161 19.52 -11.45 6.42
N VAL A 162 20.57 -10.64 6.52
CA VAL A 162 21.26 -10.03 5.38
C VAL A 162 22.73 -10.38 5.54
N GLU A 163 23.33 -10.92 4.48
CA GLU A 163 24.72 -11.36 4.49
C GLU A 163 25.66 -10.24 4.93
N ASP A 164 26.62 -10.57 5.78
CA ASP A 164 27.62 -9.68 6.39
C ASP A 164 27.09 -8.52 7.24
N VAL A 165 25.78 -8.47 7.52
CA VAL A 165 25.18 -7.42 8.37
C VAL A 165 24.53 -8.02 9.60
N LYS A 166 25.01 -7.62 10.78
CA LYS A 166 24.37 -8.01 12.04
C LYS A 166 23.08 -7.23 12.26
N ILE A 167 21.94 -7.91 12.14
CA ILE A 167 20.62 -7.30 12.37
C ILE A 167 20.25 -7.33 13.86
N LEU A 168 19.87 -6.17 14.39
CA LEU A 168 19.41 -5.99 15.76
C LEU A 168 17.99 -5.43 15.77
N HIS A 169 17.04 -6.15 16.37
CA HIS A 169 15.67 -5.64 16.50
C HIS A 169 15.52 -4.67 17.68
N ARG A 170 14.71 -3.62 17.47
CA ARG A 170 14.34 -2.66 18.52
C ARG A 170 13.69 -3.40 19.71
N GLY A 171 14.24 -3.19 20.90
CA GLY A 171 14.00 -4.01 22.11
C GLY A 171 15.28 -4.67 22.64
N LYS A 172 16.22 -5.04 21.76
CA LYS A 172 17.60 -5.45 22.12
C LYS A 172 18.60 -4.29 22.17
N SER A 173 18.29 -3.12 21.57
CA SER A 173 19.22 -1.98 21.51
C SER A 173 19.53 -1.37 22.88
N LYS A 174 18.69 -1.59 23.90
CA LYS A 174 18.99 -1.23 25.31
C LYS A 174 20.22 -1.97 25.89
N ARG A 175 20.78 -2.95 25.17
CA ARG A 175 21.98 -3.72 25.55
C ARG A 175 23.22 -3.40 24.69
N LEU A 176 23.15 -2.44 23.77
CA LEU A 176 24.33 -1.97 23.06
C LEU A 176 25.19 -1.15 24.02
N THR A 177 26.19 -1.78 24.63
CA THR A 177 27.20 -1.10 25.42
C THR A 177 28.00 -0.15 24.53
N ARG A 178 28.22 1.06 25.05
CA ARG A 178 29.02 2.10 24.42
C ARG A 178 30.48 1.60 24.37
N ARG A 179 30.96 1.29 23.16
CA ARG A 179 32.40 1.23 22.86
C ARG A 179 32.79 2.48 22.08
#